data_AF-L2GIX7-F1
#
_entry.id   AF-L2GIX7-F1
#
_cell.length_a   1.000
_cell.length_b   1.000
_cell.length_c   1.000
_cell.angle_alpha   90.00
_cell.angle_beta   90.00
_cell.angle_gamma   90.00
#
_symmetry.space_group_name_H-M   'P 1'
#
loop_
_entity.id
_entity.type
_entity.pdbx_description
1 polymer ?
#
loop_
_entity_poly.entity_id
_entity_poly.type
_entity_poly.pdbx_seq_one_letter_code
_entity_poly.pdbx_strand_id
1 'polypeptide(L)'
;MNVSLSQDSSGPIVRLELPNDWPEFEVKNEFSDTTESCFVRLAAQFAASELDLSGYMDGVLSHLQKNGPRHKWDVPVKNGVANFMELDLFAGAVKRWFLEPSSVPLEKENIFRFKELAILAWTVSDPGEFDRRCQQTGLDLNSLTPELADLLLVVCYCRRHTALFAHFIKSFPGPPPQTTFDAVDSHVLYNTRLDPNTTLFQHSPKAITNSSDEITLWTEILNSCWLHDPIDGEKEQFLAIQVGAMGIYTKETDGSAAMGTPKANVYLVALAQRGLYYDLPSAGRFLASCKSVAQAREFLAIFPPEKMKHGPEPSAYESGSMIVDIANSRQADDEVRSAIMELVLEEIGGIDVNATVPSNPWEYDMPGCPRSPHFNGLHVAASRGDRAFIELLIRHGARVEEKERVTGLTAAGFAMKEGHTELARWLEGLNESS
;
A
#
# COMPACT_ATOMS: atom_id res chain seq x y z
N MET A 1 -0.14 4.24 -17.60
CA MET A 1 0.34 4.97 -18.80
C MET A 1 1.67 5.65 -18.51
N ASN A 2 2.70 5.51 -19.34
CA ASN A 2 3.99 6.20 -19.19
C ASN A 2 4.08 7.40 -20.15
N VAL A 3 4.54 8.56 -19.67
CA VAL A 3 4.78 9.75 -20.48
C VAL A 3 6.29 10.02 -20.51
N SER A 4 6.86 10.02 -21.70
CA SER A 4 8.29 10.26 -21.94
C SER A 4 8.51 11.41 -22.92
N LEU A 5 9.62 12.13 -22.84
CA LEU A 5 9.93 13.16 -23.84
C LEU A 5 10.51 12.52 -25.11
N SER A 6 10.05 12.96 -26.28
CA SER A 6 10.67 12.52 -27.53
C SER A 6 12.10 13.05 -27.66
N GLN A 7 13.02 12.21 -28.15
CA GLN A 7 14.41 12.58 -28.41
C GLN A 7 14.55 13.61 -29.54
N ASP A 8 13.53 13.75 -30.40
CA ASP A 8 13.54 14.57 -31.61
C ASP A 8 12.74 15.88 -31.49
N SER A 9 12.46 16.35 -30.27
CA SER A 9 11.74 17.61 -29.97
C SER A 9 10.27 17.70 -30.44
N SER A 10 9.64 16.58 -30.80
CA SER A 10 8.23 16.51 -31.20
C SER A 10 7.19 16.57 -30.05
N GLY A 11 7.63 16.75 -28.81
CA GLY A 11 6.76 16.81 -27.62
C GLY A 11 6.78 15.52 -26.78
N PRO A 12 5.92 15.43 -25.75
CA PRO A 12 5.80 14.22 -24.94
C PRO A 12 5.11 13.09 -25.72
N ILE A 13 5.68 11.89 -25.64
CA ILE A 13 5.14 10.66 -26.19
C ILE A 13 4.54 9.84 -25.05
N VAL A 14 3.27 9.47 -25.22
CA VAL A 14 2.57 8.55 -24.34
C VAL A 14 2.79 7.11 -24.81
N ARG A 15 3.14 6.23 -23.88
CA ARG A 15 3.22 4.78 -24.10
C ARG A 15 2.40 4.06 -23.05
N LEU A 16 1.82 2.93 -23.43
CA LEU A 16 1.29 1.99 -22.46
C LEU A 16 2.41 1.06 -22.02
N GLU A 17 2.81 1.18 -20.76
CA GLU A 17 3.54 0.12 -20.05
C GLU A 17 2.50 -0.71 -19.33
N LEU A 18 2.35 -1.94 -19.80
CA LEU A 18 1.43 -2.91 -19.21
C LEU A 18 2.27 -3.83 -18.32
N PRO A 19 1.86 -4.08 -17.06
CA PRO A 19 2.37 -5.21 -16.31
C PRO A 19 2.21 -6.49 -17.14
N ASN A 20 3.15 -7.44 -17.02
CA ASN A 20 3.17 -8.68 -17.80
C ASN A 20 1.90 -9.54 -17.65
N ASP A 21 1.06 -9.25 -16.64
CA ASP A 21 -0.13 -10.01 -16.29
C ASP A 21 -1.46 -9.35 -16.71
N TRP A 22 -1.47 -8.18 -17.37
CA TRP A 22 -2.72 -7.57 -17.87
C TRP A 22 -3.37 -8.47 -18.94
N PRO A 23 -4.58 -9.03 -18.72
CA PRO A 23 -5.25 -9.85 -19.71
C PRO A 23 -5.91 -9.05 -20.86
N GLU A 24 -5.74 -7.73 -20.91
CA GLU A 24 -6.77 -6.88 -21.50
C GLU A 24 -6.43 -6.32 -22.89
N PHE A 25 -7.03 -6.98 -23.88
CA PHE A 25 -7.16 -6.47 -25.24
C PHE A 25 -7.86 -5.10 -25.28
N GLU A 26 -8.77 -4.79 -24.36
CA GLU A 26 -9.66 -3.61 -24.46
C GLU A 26 -8.91 -2.28 -24.26
N VAL A 27 -8.19 -2.08 -23.15
CA VAL A 27 -7.43 -0.84 -22.91
C VAL A 27 -6.38 -0.62 -24.00
N LYS A 28 -5.67 -1.69 -24.38
CA LYS A 28 -4.65 -1.66 -25.43
C LYS A 28 -5.24 -1.31 -26.79
N ASN A 29 -6.39 -1.89 -27.12
CA ASN A 29 -7.05 -1.64 -28.40
C ASN A 29 -7.67 -0.23 -28.43
N GLU A 30 -8.28 0.24 -27.34
CA GLU A 30 -8.80 1.61 -27.22
C GLU A 30 -7.67 2.63 -27.41
N PHE A 31 -6.52 2.41 -26.75
CA PHE A 31 -5.34 3.25 -26.95
C PHE A 31 -4.79 3.23 -28.38
N SER A 32 -4.88 2.09 -29.07
CA SER A 32 -4.38 1.92 -30.44
C SER A 32 -5.33 2.47 -31.50
N ASP A 33 -6.61 2.67 -31.16
CA ASP A 33 -7.63 3.15 -32.09
C ASP A 33 -7.68 4.68 -32.11
N THR A 34 -6.94 5.29 -33.04
CA THR A 34 -6.84 6.74 -33.16
C THR A 34 -8.11 7.42 -33.67
N THR A 35 -9.11 6.65 -34.08
CA THR A 35 -10.40 7.17 -34.57
C THR A 35 -11.40 7.42 -33.44
N GLU A 36 -11.10 6.92 -32.23
CA GLU A 36 -11.96 7.03 -31.07
C GLU A 36 -11.53 8.19 -30.16
N SER A 37 -12.47 8.74 -29.41
CA SER A 37 -12.25 9.90 -28.52
C SER A 37 -12.84 9.68 -27.12
N CYS A 38 -12.82 8.42 -26.65
CA CYS A 38 -13.28 8.03 -25.34
C CYS A 38 -12.14 7.89 -24.32
N PHE A 39 -12.52 7.77 -23.04
CA PHE A 39 -11.72 7.57 -21.83
C PHE A 39 -10.19 7.46 -21.99
N VAL A 40 -9.67 6.35 -22.53
CA VAL A 40 -8.22 6.07 -22.61
C VAL A 40 -7.52 7.07 -23.53
N ARG A 41 -8.16 7.45 -24.63
CA ARG A 41 -7.61 8.42 -25.57
C ARG A 41 -7.58 9.82 -24.97
N LEU A 42 -8.67 10.23 -24.31
CA LEU A 42 -8.74 11.52 -23.63
C LEU A 42 -7.70 11.61 -22.50
N ALA A 43 -7.55 10.55 -21.71
CA ALA A 43 -6.51 10.45 -20.69
C ALA A 43 -5.11 10.54 -21.31
N ALA A 44 -4.86 9.87 -22.43
CA ALA A 44 -3.58 9.93 -23.13
C ALA A 44 -3.28 11.35 -23.66
N GLN A 45 -4.24 12.00 -24.29
CA GLN A 45 -4.08 13.37 -24.78
C GLN A 45 -3.85 14.36 -23.64
N PHE A 46 -4.57 14.20 -22.53
CA PHE A 46 -4.36 15.02 -21.34
C PHE A 46 -2.96 14.80 -20.73
N ALA A 47 -2.52 13.54 -20.61
CA ALA A 47 -1.19 13.19 -20.13
C ALA A 47 -0.07 13.70 -21.06
N ALA A 48 -0.32 13.74 -22.37
CA ALA A 48 0.56 14.33 -23.38
C ALA A 48 0.51 15.88 -23.40
N SER A 49 -0.32 16.52 -22.58
CA SER A 49 -0.57 17.98 -22.66
C SER A 49 -1.10 18.45 -24.02
N GLU A 50 -1.70 17.54 -24.81
CA GLU A 50 -2.40 17.85 -26.06
C GLU A 50 -3.84 18.34 -25.80
N LEU A 51 -4.37 18.02 -24.62
CA LEU A 51 -5.70 18.39 -24.15
C LEU A 51 -5.59 19.13 -22.82
N ASP A 52 -6.30 20.23 -22.65
CA ASP A 52 -6.35 20.96 -21.38
C ASP A 52 -7.35 20.30 -20.40
N LEU A 53 -7.34 20.76 -19.15
CA LEU A 53 -8.20 20.20 -18.10
C LEU A 53 -9.70 20.34 -18.44
N SER A 54 -10.10 21.47 -19.04
CA SER A 54 -11.51 21.68 -19.40
C SER A 54 -11.96 20.71 -20.48
N GLY A 55 -11.16 20.54 -21.53
CA GLY A 55 -11.44 19.63 -22.64
C GLY A 55 -11.42 18.17 -22.21
N TYR A 56 -10.49 17.80 -21.31
CA TYR A 56 -10.47 16.47 -20.69
C TYR A 56 -11.75 16.21 -19.89
N MET A 57 -12.15 17.14 -19.02
CA MET A 57 -13.38 17.04 -18.24
C MET A 57 -14.63 16.97 -19.13
N ASP A 58 -14.73 17.83 -20.14
CA ASP A 58 -15.85 17.81 -21.11
C ASP A 58 -15.97 16.47 -21.81
N GLY A 59 -14.85 15.96 -22.35
CA GLY A 59 -14.83 14.69 -23.08
C GLY A 59 -15.24 13.51 -22.19
N VAL A 60 -14.63 13.40 -21.01
CA VAL A 60 -14.88 12.28 -20.10
C VAL A 60 -16.32 12.33 -19.57
N LEU A 61 -16.77 13.49 -19.05
CA LEU A 61 -18.09 13.63 -18.42
C LEU A 61 -19.25 13.58 -19.42
N SER A 62 -19.03 13.89 -20.70
CA SER A 62 -20.07 13.80 -21.72
C SER A 62 -20.74 12.42 -21.80
N HIS A 63 -20.03 11.34 -21.46
CA HIS A 63 -20.55 9.97 -21.47
C HIS A 63 -21.67 9.77 -20.45
N LEU A 64 -21.62 10.47 -19.32
CA LEU A 64 -22.65 10.44 -18.27
C LEU A 64 -23.90 11.24 -18.65
N GLN A 65 -23.83 12.09 -19.68
CA GLN A 65 -24.97 12.88 -20.12
C GLN A 65 -26.04 11.99 -20.76
N LYS A 66 -27.30 12.33 -20.53
CA LYS A 66 -28.45 11.79 -21.26
C LYS A 66 -28.29 12.05 -22.76
N ASN A 67 -28.35 10.98 -23.55
CA ASN A 67 -28.03 10.98 -24.98
C ASN A 67 -26.60 11.44 -25.30
N GLY A 68 -25.67 11.27 -24.35
CA GLY A 68 -24.24 11.48 -24.56
C GLY A 68 -23.66 10.55 -25.62
N PRO A 69 -22.41 10.80 -26.04
CA PRO A 69 -21.74 9.98 -27.04
C PRO A 69 -21.61 8.53 -26.57
N ARG A 70 -21.63 7.61 -27.53
CA ARG A 70 -21.39 6.17 -27.33
C ARG A 70 -20.40 5.72 -28.39
N HIS A 71 -19.25 5.24 -27.92
CA HIS A 71 -18.09 4.91 -28.72
C HIS A 71 -17.90 3.40 -28.81
N LYS A 72 -16.99 2.96 -29.68
CA LYS A 72 -16.72 1.54 -29.90
C LYS A 72 -16.24 0.80 -28.65
N TRP A 73 -15.49 1.49 -27.77
CA TRP A 73 -14.88 0.93 -26.56
C TRP A 73 -15.68 1.23 -25.27
N ASP A 74 -16.91 1.72 -25.43
CA ASP A 74 -17.89 1.89 -24.35
C ASP A 74 -18.60 0.57 -24.04
N VAL A 75 -17.80 -0.47 -23.74
CA VAL A 75 -18.28 -1.83 -23.49
C VAL A 75 -17.94 -2.29 -22.06
N PRO A 76 -18.76 -3.15 -21.46
CA PRO A 76 -18.45 -3.76 -20.16
C PRO A 76 -17.16 -4.58 -20.21
N VAL A 77 -16.30 -4.40 -19.20
CA VAL A 77 -14.99 -5.04 -19.09
C VAL A 77 -15.13 -6.38 -18.39
N LYS A 78 -14.44 -7.42 -18.89
CA LYS A 78 -14.52 -8.78 -18.28
C LYS A 78 -13.85 -8.90 -16.91
N ASN A 79 -12.83 -8.10 -16.61
CA ASN A 79 -12.11 -8.15 -15.31
C ASN A 79 -12.31 -6.88 -14.47
N GLY A 80 -13.41 -6.15 -14.69
CA GLY A 80 -13.72 -4.93 -13.95
C GLY A 80 -12.94 -3.70 -14.43
N VAL A 81 -13.14 -2.58 -13.76
CA VAL A 81 -12.66 -1.26 -14.19
C VAL A 81 -11.29 -0.86 -13.62
N ALA A 82 -10.72 -1.71 -12.76
CA ALA A 82 -9.47 -1.40 -12.04
C ALA A 82 -8.31 -1.08 -13.00
N ASN A 83 -8.21 -1.79 -14.13
CA ASN A 83 -7.18 -1.51 -15.15
C ASN A 83 -7.32 -0.11 -15.79
N PHE A 84 -8.56 0.37 -15.95
CA PHE A 84 -8.79 1.75 -16.40
C PHE A 84 -8.41 2.75 -15.31
N MET A 85 -8.71 2.45 -14.04
CA MET A 85 -8.32 3.28 -12.90
C MET A 85 -6.80 3.31 -12.68
N GLU A 86 -6.09 2.22 -12.98
CA GLU A 86 -4.62 2.14 -12.98
C GLU A 86 -4.04 3.05 -14.08
N LEU A 87 -4.72 3.16 -15.22
CA LEU A 87 -4.30 4.02 -16.32
C LEU A 87 -4.58 5.51 -16.04
N ASP A 88 -5.80 5.81 -15.62
CA ASP A 88 -6.28 7.13 -15.24
C ASP A 88 -7.42 6.98 -14.22
N LEU A 89 -7.16 7.38 -12.98
CA LEU A 89 -8.10 7.25 -11.87
C LEU A 89 -9.45 7.92 -12.12
N PHE A 90 -9.46 9.13 -12.68
CA PHE A 90 -10.71 9.88 -12.86
C PHE A 90 -11.49 9.37 -14.06
N ALA A 91 -10.84 9.18 -15.21
CA ALA A 91 -11.50 8.62 -16.39
C ALA A 91 -11.99 7.19 -16.12
N GLY A 92 -11.22 6.38 -15.38
CA GLY A 92 -11.61 5.04 -14.95
C GLY A 92 -12.83 5.06 -14.02
N ALA A 93 -12.88 5.97 -13.05
CA ALA A 93 -14.03 6.15 -12.16
C ALA A 93 -15.31 6.54 -12.94
N VAL A 94 -15.19 7.47 -13.89
CA VAL A 94 -16.32 7.86 -14.75
C VAL A 94 -16.75 6.70 -15.65
N LYS A 95 -15.81 5.96 -16.24
CA LYS A 95 -16.10 4.79 -17.07
C LYS A 95 -16.83 3.71 -16.28
N ARG A 96 -16.43 3.48 -15.02
CA ARG A 96 -17.12 2.58 -14.10
C ARG A 96 -18.57 2.97 -13.90
N TRP A 97 -18.81 4.21 -13.52
CA TRP A 97 -20.18 4.66 -13.30
C TRP A 97 -21.00 4.59 -14.59
N PHE A 98 -20.41 4.99 -15.72
CA PHE A 98 -21.06 4.90 -17.02
C PHE A 98 -21.49 3.48 -17.41
N LEU A 99 -20.67 2.47 -17.08
CA LEU A 99 -20.94 1.06 -17.40
C LEU A 99 -21.83 0.36 -16.37
N GLU A 100 -22.07 0.96 -15.21
CA GLU A 100 -22.88 0.40 -14.14
C GLU A 100 -24.36 0.30 -14.58
N PRO A 101 -24.99 -0.90 -14.55
CA PRO A 101 -26.36 -1.08 -15.01
C PRO A 101 -27.40 -0.23 -14.26
N SER A 102 -27.11 0.11 -13.00
CA SER A 102 -27.95 0.95 -12.17
C SER A 102 -27.74 2.46 -12.38
N SER A 103 -26.78 2.86 -13.22
CA SER A 103 -26.48 4.27 -13.47
C SER A 103 -27.62 4.99 -14.18
N VAL A 104 -27.91 6.21 -13.72
CA VAL A 104 -28.91 7.09 -14.33
C VAL A 104 -28.20 8.19 -15.10
N PRO A 105 -28.44 8.32 -16.42
CA PRO A 105 -27.86 9.42 -17.20
C PRO A 105 -28.26 10.79 -16.66
N LEU A 106 -27.32 11.71 -16.65
CA LEU A 106 -27.48 13.04 -16.08
C LEU A 106 -27.96 14.05 -17.12
N GLU A 107 -28.75 15.02 -16.66
CA GLU A 107 -29.12 16.18 -17.48
C GLU A 107 -27.90 17.09 -17.69
N LYS A 108 -27.88 17.79 -18.84
CA LYS A 108 -26.73 18.63 -19.26
C LYS A 108 -26.33 19.67 -18.22
N GLU A 109 -27.30 20.24 -17.52
CA GLU A 109 -27.08 21.22 -16.46
C GLU A 109 -26.33 20.63 -15.26
N ASN A 110 -26.62 19.39 -14.88
CA ASN A 110 -25.94 18.71 -13.78
C ASN A 110 -24.48 18.40 -14.14
N ILE A 111 -24.24 17.97 -15.38
CA ILE A 111 -22.88 17.77 -15.91
C ILE A 111 -22.09 19.07 -15.89
N PHE A 112 -22.69 20.17 -16.37
CA PHE A 112 -22.04 21.47 -16.39
C PHE A 112 -21.66 21.93 -14.97
N ARG A 113 -22.59 21.87 -14.02
CA ARG A 113 -22.31 22.26 -12.62
C ARG A 113 -21.24 21.38 -11.99
N PHE A 114 -21.31 20.06 -12.18
CA PHE A 114 -20.31 19.15 -11.66
C PHE A 114 -18.93 19.42 -12.26
N LYS A 115 -18.84 19.67 -13.57
CA LYS A 115 -17.58 20.03 -14.24
C LYS A 115 -16.93 21.25 -13.58
N GLU A 116 -17.68 22.31 -13.34
CA GLU A 116 -17.15 23.53 -12.70
C GLU A 116 -16.61 23.24 -11.29
N LEU A 117 -17.34 22.43 -10.50
CA LEU A 117 -16.88 21.95 -9.19
C LEU A 117 -15.62 21.09 -9.30
N ALA A 118 -15.57 20.17 -10.27
CA ALA A 118 -14.45 19.27 -10.49
C ALA A 118 -13.17 20.03 -10.91
N ILE A 119 -13.27 20.98 -11.84
CA ILE A 119 -12.15 21.83 -12.25
C ILE A 119 -11.64 22.66 -11.08
N LEU A 120 -12.55 23.20 -10.26
CA LEU A 120 -12.18 23.94 -9.07
C LEU A 120 -11.46 23.04 -8.05
N ALA A 121 -12.01 21.87 -7.75
CA ALA A 121 -11.42 20.91 -6.81
C ALA A 121 -10.08 20.34 -7.31
N TRP A 122 -9.88 20.29 -8.63
CA TRP A 122 -8.64 19.84 -9.25
C TRP A 122 -7.47 20.82 -9.01
N THR A 123 -7.78 22.11 -8.91
CA THR A 123 -6.80 23.20 -8.85
C THR A 123 -6.66 23.85 -7.48
N VAL A 124 -7.68 23.72 -6.62
CA VAL A 124 -7.71 24.28 -5.27
C VAL A 124 -7.68 23.13 -4.25
N SER A 125 -6.73 23.16 -3.33
CA SER A 125 -6.58 22.16 -2.26
C SER A 125 -7.03 22.64 -0.89
N ASP A 126 -7.18 23.96 -0.70
CA ASP A 126 -7.62 24.58 0.55
C ASP A 126 -9.16 24.64 0.62
N PRO A 127 -9.80 24.05 1.65
CA PRO A 127 -11.26 24.09 1.81
C PRO A 127 -11.84 25.49 1.87
N GLY A 128 -11.18 26.42 2.58
CA GLY A 128 -11.68 27.79 2.75
C GLY A 128 -11.65 28.62 1.46
N GLU A 129 -10.62 28.41 0.63
CA GLU A 129 -10.55 28.94 -0.73
C GLU A 129 -11.62 28.33 -1.63
N PHE A 130 -11.79 27.01 -1.57
CA PHE A 130 -12.79 26.28 -2.36
C PHE A 130 -14.20 26.82 -2.08
N ASP A 131 -14.61 26.84 -0.82
CA ASP A 131 -15.95 27.29 -0.41
C ASP A 131 -16.21 28.75 -0.82
N ARG A 132 -15.21 29.62 -0.66
CA ARG A 132 -15.34 31.03 -1.05
C ARG A 132 -15.54 31.19 -2.55
N ARG A 133 -14.83 30.41 -3.37
CA ARG A 133 -14.99 30.44 -4.83
C ARG A 133 -16.33 29.87 -5.26
N CYS A 134 -16.79 28.78 -4.65
CA CYS A 134 -18.14 28.25 -4.86
C CYS A 134 -19.22 29.30 -4.58
N GLN A 135 -19.11 30.04 -3.48
CA GLN A 135 -20.05 31.12 -3.15
C GLN A 135 -20.03 32.25 -4.19
N GLN A 136 -18.85 32.61 -4.71
CA GLN A 136 -18.71 33.66 -5.72
C GLN A 136 -19.28 33.26 -7.09
N THR A 137 -19.19 31.97 -7.45
CA THR A 137 -19.67 31.44 -8.73
C THR A 137 -21.08 30.84 -8.65
N GLY A 138 -21.67 30.77 -7.45
CA GLY A 138 -23.00 30.20 -7.23
C GLY A 138 -23.05 28.68 -7.35
N LEU A 139 -21.92 27.98 -7.15
CA LEU A 139 -21.86 26.52 -7.14
C LEU A 139 -22.23 25.99 -5.76
N ASP A 140 -23.16 25.02 -5.71
CA ASP A 140 -23.65 24.43 -4.45
C ASP A 140 -23.33 22.93 -4.36
N LEU A 141 -22.53 22.56 -3.36
CA LEU A 141 -22.19 21.16 -3.07
C LEU A 141 -23.40 20.33 -2.62
N ASN A 142 -24.39 20.95 -1.97
CA ASN A 142 -25.55 20.22 -1.45
C ASN A 142 -26.49 19.72 -2.56
N SER A 143 -26.31 20.23 -3.78
CA SER A 143 -27.07 19.81 -4.95
C SER A 143 -26.53 18.55 -5.62
N LEU A 144 -25.35 18.07 -5.19
CA LEU A 144 -24.73 16.87 -5.75
C LEU A 144 -25.48 15.60 -5.33
N THR A 145 -25.62 14.68 -6.27
CA THR A 145 -26.02 13.30 -5.94
C THR A 145 -24.86 12.57 -5.27
N PRO A 146 -25.11 11.49 -4.51
CA PRO A 146 -24.04 10.67 -3.94
C PRO A 146 -22.98 10.21 -4.95
N GLU A 147 -23.38 9.88 -6.17
CA GLU A 147 -22.46 9.46 -7.24
C GLU A 147 -21.55 10.61 -7.72
N LEU A 148 -22.08 11.82 -7.81
CA LEU A 148 -21.27 13.00 -8.14
C LEU A 148 -20.35 13.39 -6.98
N ALA A 149 -20.81 13.24 -5.74
CA ALA A 149 -19.99 13.42 -4.55
C ALA A 149 -18.82 12.42 -4.51
N ASP A 150 -19.06 11.15 -4.85
CA ASP A 150 -18.03 10.12 -5.01
C ASP A 150 -16.98 10.52 -6.06
N LEU A 151 -17.39 10.95 -7.25
CA LEU A 151 -16.45 11.43 -8.27
C LEU A 151 -15.67 12.69 -7.84
N LEU A 152 -16.27 13.60 -7.06
CA LEU A 152 -15.56 14.78 -6.58
C LEU A 152 -14.47 14.41 -5.54
N LEU A 153 -14.70 13.36 -4.76
CA LEU A 153 -13.66 12.79 -3.89
C LEU A 153 -12.56 12.12 -4.70
N VAL A 154 -12.90 11.44 -5.80
CA VAL A 154 -11.90 10.91 -6.74
C VAL A 154 -11.03 12.03 -7.30
N VAL A 155 -11.58 13.21 -7.63
CA VAL A 155 -10.77 14.37 -8.04
C VAL A 155 -9.76 14.77 -6.96
N CYS A 156 -10.20 14.87 -5.71
CA CYS A 156 -9.31 15.19 -4.60
C CYS A 156 -8.24 14.10 -4.38
N TYR A 157 -8.62 12.83 -4.54
CA TYR A 157 -7.72 11.69 -4.44
C TYR A 157 -6.66 11.69 -5.55
N CYS A 158 -7.08 11.88 -6.82
CA CYS A 158 -6.20 12.07 -7.97
C CYS A 158 -5.12 13.11 -7.71
N ARG A 159 -5.50 14.21 -7.05
CA ARG A 159 -4.65 15.37 -6.80
C ARG A 159 -3.95 15.38 -5.44
N ARG A 160 -4.20 14.39 -4.58
CA ARG A 160 -3.70 14.33 -3.20
C ARG A 160 -4.11 15.53 -2.34
N HIS A 161 -5.28 16.10 -2.58
CA HIS A 161 -5.79 17.24 -1.82
C HIS A 161 -6.36 16.78 -0.47
N THR A 162 -5.50 16.37 0.47
CA THR A 162 -5.88 15.77 1.76
C THR A 162 -6.85 16.63 2.58
N ALA A 163 -6.61 17.94 2.67
CA ALA A 163 -7.47 18.85 3.42
C ALA A 163 -8.86 19.02 2.78
N LEU A 164 -8.92 19.21 1.46
CA LEU A 164 -10.19 19.30 0.73
C LEU A 164 -10.97 17.98 0.77
N PHE A 165 -10.26 16.85 0.66
CA PHE A 165 -10.84 15.52 0.75
C PHE A 165 -11.57 15.31 2.09
N ALA A 166 -10.90 15.64 3.21
CA ALA A 166 -11.49 15.54 4.55
C ALA A 166 -12.68 16.50 4.74
N HIS A 167 -12.64 17.69 4.13
CA HIS A 167 -13.77 18.63 4.11
C HIS A 167 -14.98 18.06 3.38
N PHE A 168 -14.77 17.44 2.21
CA PHE A 168 -15.82 16.82 1.42
C PHE A 168 -16.46 15.62 2.10
N ILE A 169 -15.66 14.70 2.69
CA ILE A 169 -16.21 13.57 3.45
C ILE A 169 -17.16 14.03 4.55
N LYS A 170 -16.84 15.15 5.23
CA LYS A 170 -17.70 15.71 6.29
C LYS A 170 -18.94 16.42 5.78
N SER A 171 -18.88 16.92 4.54
CA SER A 171 -19.93 17.77 3.97
C SER A 171 -20.96 17.00 3.15
N PHE A 172 -20.62 15.79 2.67
CA PHE A 172 -21.47 15.02 1.78
C PHE A 172 -22.55 14.19 2.48
N PRO A 173 -23.70 13.96 1.82
CA PRO A 173 -24.89 13.39 2.46
C PRO A 173 -24.82 11.89 2.76
N GLY A 174 -23.95 11.15 2.09
CA GLY A 174 -23.89 9.68 2.15
C GLY A 174 -23.29 9.09 0.86
N PRO A 175 -22.75 7.87 0.90
CA PRO A 175 -22.10 7.29 -0.27
C PRO A 175 -23.19 6.83 -1.23
N PRO A 176 -22.88 6.71 -2.53
CA PRO A 176 -23.73 5.90 -3.41
C PRO A 176 -23.69 4.44 -2.95
N PRO A 177 -24.64 3.56 -3.33
CA PRO A 177 -24.63 2.15 -2.94
C PRO A 177 -23.35 1.37 -3.29
N GLN A 178 -22.57 1.88 -4.24
CA GLN A 178 -21.23 1.38 -4.59
C GLN A 178 -20.32 2.57 -4.85
N THR A 179 -19.29 2.78 -4.03
CA THR A 179 -18.34 3.89 -4.23
C THR A 179 -17.27 3.50 -5.22
N THR A 180 -16.58 4.48 -5.80
CA THR A 180 -15.38 4.23 -6.60
C THR A 180 -14.27 3.60 -5.74
N PHE A 181 -14.21 3.93 -4.46
CA PHE A 181 -13.18 3.43 -3.55
C PHE A 181 -13.30 1.93 -3.26
N ASP A 182 -14.49 1.34 -3.40
CA ASP A 182 -14.66 -0.12 -3.34
C ASP A 182 -13.92 -0.82 -4.50
N ALA A 183 -13.75 -0.15 -5.64
CA ALA A 183 -13.07 -0.69 -6.83
C ALA A 183 -11.56 -0.39 -6.88
N VAL A 184 -11.01 0.30 -5.88
CA VAL A 184 -9.57 0.57 -5.79
C VAL A 184 -8.86 -0.64 -5.20
N ASP A 185 -8.10 -1.35 -6.03
CA ASP A 185 -7.39 -2.58 -5.66
C ASP A 185 -5.89 -2.36 -5.37
N SER A 186 -5.17 -3.47 -5.16
CA SER A 186 -3.72 -3.43 -4.94
C SER A 186 -2.92 -2.87 -6.12
N HIS A 187 -3.40 -3.03 -7.36
CA HIS A 187 -2.70 -2.53 -8.55
C HIS A 187 -2.78 -1.02 -8.63
N VAL A 188 -3.98 -0.46 -8.43
CA VAL A 188 -4.19 0.98 -8.36
C VAL A 188 -3.33 1.58 -7.25
N LEU A 189 -3.28 0.95 -6.07
CA LEU A 189 -2.54 1.50 -4.94
C LEU A 189 -1.01 1.39 -5.07
N TYR A 190 -0.48 0.24 -5.46
CA TYR A 190 0.98 0.03 -5.51
C TYR A 190 1.62 0.70 -6.72
N ASN A 191 1.25 0.26 -7.92
CA ASN A 191 1.96 0.56 -9.15
C ASN A 191 1.88 2.05 -9.51
N THR A 192 0.75 2.68 -9.18
CA THR A 192 0.46 4.02 -9.68
C THR A 192 0.66 5.11 -8.66
N ARG A 193 0.64 4.83 -7.35
CA ARG A 193 0.60 5.90 -6.35
C ARG A 193 1.80 5.93 -5.41
N LEU A 194 2.40 4.78 -5.12
CA LEU A 194 3.33 4.64 -4.00
C LEU A 194 4.73 4.17 -4.40
N ASP A 195 4.89 3.49 -5.55
CA ASP A 195 6.23 3.14 -6.04
C ASP A 195 6.99 4.40 -6.52
N PRO A 196 8.11 4.79 -5.87
CA PRO A 196 8.90 5.94 -6.30
C PRO A 196 9.57 5.73 -7.67
N ASN A 197 9.78 4.47 -8.07
CA ASN A 197 10.43 4.10 -9.33
C ASN A 197 9.44 3.97 -10.49
N THR A 198 8.13 4.02 -10.22
CA THR A 198 7.11 3.93 -11.27
C THR A 198 7.34 5.03 -12.30
N THR A 199 7.21 4.75 -13.58
CA THR A 199 7.27 5.77 -14.65
C THR A 199 5.88 6.19 -15.12
N LEU A 200 4.84 5.71 -14.42
CA LEU A 200 3.46 5.97 -14.78
C LEU A 200 3.06 7.42 -14.49
N PHE A 201 2.27 7.98 -15.41
CA PHE A 201 1.62 9.26 -15.28
C PHE A 201 0.66 9.25 -14.10
N GLN A 202 0.74 10.30 -13.30
CA GLN A 202 -0.15 10.54 -12.17
C GLN A 202 -0.70 11.95 -12.30
N HIS A 203 -1.96 12.12 -11.89
CA HIS A 203 -2.58 13.44 -11.85
C HIS A 203 -1.97 14.35 -10.79
N SER A 204 -1.18 13.83 -9.84
CA SER A 204 -0.42 14.59 -8.84
C SER A 204 1.09 14.51 -9.09
N PRO A 205 1.88 15.57 -8.81
CA PRO A 205 3.34 15.47 -8.84
C PRO A 205 3.86 14.38 -7.91
N LYS A 206 5.00 13.79 -8.26
CA LYS A 206 5.72 12.93 -7.33
C LYS A 206 6.39 13.79 -6.27
N ALA A 207 6.11 13.48 -5.01
CA ALA A 207 6.71 14.14 -3.86
C ALA A 207 7.07 13.11 -2.80
N ILE A 208 8.04 13.46 -1.96
CA ILE A 208 8.44 12.66 -0.79
C ILE A 208 7.28 12.45 0.19
N THR A 209 6.30 13.36 0.21
CA THR A 209 5.11 13.31 1.08
C THR A 209 4.03 12.36 0.56
N ASN A 210 4.13 11.82 -0.65
CA ASN A 210 3.06 11.04 -1.28
C ASN A 210 2.55 9.89 -0.39
N SER A 211 3.45 9.16 0.28
CA SER A 211 3.04 8.08 1.20
C SER A 211 2.27 8.63 2.41
N SER A 212 2.71 9.76 2.96
CA SER A 212 2.02 10.44 4.08
C SER A 212 0.65 10.99 3.66
N ASP A 213 0.55 11.49 2.43
CA ASP A 213 -0.70 11.96 1.85
C ASP A 213 -1.66 10.79 1.58
N GLU A 214 -1.18 9.68 1.03
CA GLU A 214 -1.99 8.45 0.87
C GLU A 214 -2.51 7.95 2.22
N ILE A 215 -1.65 7.85 3.23
CA ILE A 215 -2.05 7.44 4.58
C ILE A 215 -3.15 8.36 5.11
N THR A 216 -3.04 9.66 4.87
CA THR A 216 -4.05 10.64 5.30
C THR A 216 -5.38 10.41 4.57
N LEU A 217 -5.38 10.27 3.23
CA LEU A 217 -6.58 10.02 2.43
C LEU A 217 -7.26 8.70 2.84
N TRP A 218 -6.49 7.63 2.96
CA TRP A 218 -7.01 6.32 3.33
C TRP A 218 -7.50 6.28 4.77
N THR A 219 -6.84 6.98 5.70
CA THR A 219 -7.35 7.13 7.07
C THR A 219 -8.75 7.77 7.08
N GLU A 220 -8.95 8.82 6.28
CA GLU A 220 -10.27 9.48 6.17
C GLU A 220 -11.31 8.53 5.55
N ILE A 221 -10.95 7.81 4.48
CA ILE A 221 -11.85 6.83 3.84
C ILE A 221 -12.23 5.71 4.82
N LEU A 222 -11.26 5.10 5.50
CA LEU A 222 -11.45 4.01 6.44
C LEU A 222 -12.32 4.44 7.64
N ASN A 223 -12.20 5.68 8.09
CA ASN A 223 -13.03 6.22 9.18
C ASN A 223 -14.39 6.75 8.72
N SER A 224 -14.64 6.84 7.41
CA SER A 224 -15.91 7.26 6.83
C SER A 224 -16.82 6.07 6.49
N CYS A 225 -17.98 6.32 5.88
CA CYS A 225 -18.83 5.27 5.31
C CYS A 225 -18.57 5.03 3.81
N TRP A 226 -17.56 5.66 3.20
CA TRP A 226 -17.30 5.60 1.74
C TRP A 226 -16.60 4.33 1.25
N LEU A 227 -16.30 3.43 2.17
CA LEU A 227 -15.83 2.10 1.89
C LEU A 227 -16.87 1.15 2.49
N HIS A 228 -17.62 0.45 1.63
CA HIS A 228 -18.77 -0.35 2.05
C HIS A 228 -18.37 -1.73 2.55
N ASP A 229 -17.48 -2.37 1.80
CA ASP A 229 -17.05 -3.73 2.10
C ASP A 229 -15.96 -3.74 3.19
N PRO A 230 -15.83 -4.85 3.95
CA PRO A 230 -14.60 -5.15 4.65
C PRO A 230 -13.42 -5.07 3.70
N ILE A 231 -12.23 -4.81 4.23
CA ILE A 231 -11.02 -4.83 3.40
C ILE A 231 -10.90 -6.25 2.80
N ASP A 232 -11.00 -6.36 1.48
CA ASP A 232 -10.85 -7.63 0.77
C ASP A 232 -9.37 -8.06 0.74
N GLY A 233 -9.09 -9.31 0.34
CA GLY A 233 -7.73 -9.85 0.40
C GLY A 233 -6.68 -9.03 -0.36
N GLU A 234 -7.06 -8.40 -1.48
CA GLU A 234 -6.15 -7.57 -2.28
C GLU A 234 -5.84 -6.24 -1.58
N LYS A 235 -6.87 -5.56 -1.07
CA LYS A 235 -6.71 -4.34 -0.27
C LYS A 235 -5.98 -4.65 1.04
N GLU A 236 -6.23 -5.80 1.67
CA GLU A 236 -5.56 -6.21 2.92
C GLU A 236 -4.07 -6.35 2.69
N GLN A 237 -3.66 -7.09 1.65
CA GLN A 237 -2.27 -7.28 1.31
C GLN A 237 -1.56 -5.93 1.08
N PHE A 238 -2.23 -5.02 0.37
CA PHE A 238 -1.61 -3.74 0.06
C PHE A 238 -1.51 -2.80 1.27
N LEU A 239 -2.61 -2.61 1.99
CA LEU A 239 -2.64 -1.74 3.15
C LEU A 239 -1.70 -2.29 4.24
N ALA A 240 -1.55 -3.62 4.33
CA ALA A 240 -0.54 -4.27 5.17
C ALA A 240 0.90 -3.95 4.74
N ILE A 241 1.20 -3.95 3.44
CA ILE A 241 2.51 -3.52 2.92
C ILE A 241 2.75 -2.04 3.20
N GLN A 242 1.72 -1.18 3.16
CA GLN A 242 1.88 0.23 3.52
C GLN A 242 2.29 0.41 4.95
N VAL A 243 1.68 -0.34 5.88
CA VAL A 243 2.21 -0.41 7.24
C VAL A 243 3.69 -0.79 7.16
N GLY A 244 4.02 -1.80 6.33
CA GLY A 244 5.34 -2.44 6.10
C GLY A 244 6.43 -1.45 5.74
N ALA A 245 6.05 -0.60 4.80
CA ALA A 245 6.89 0.37 4.15
C ALA A 245 7.08 1.66 4.96
N MET A 246 6.33 1.88 6.07
CA MET A 246 6.50 3.02 6.98
C MET A 246 7.90 3.12 7.62
N GLY A 247 8.84 2.23 7.26
CA GLY A 247 10.25 2.33 7.66
C GLY A 247 11.31 1.68 6.76
N ILE A 248 11.00 1.15 5.56
CA ILE A 248 11.92 0.18 4.92
C ILE A 248 12.44 0.56 3.51
N TYR A 249 11.76 1.38 2.68
CA TYR A 249 12.05 1.36 1.24
C TYR A 249 12.39 2.65 0.48
N THR A 250 12.63 3.81 1.10
CA THR A 250 13.14 4.97 0.32
C THR A 250 14.34 5.66 0.95
N LYS A 251 15.33 6.03 0.11
CA LYS A 251 16.56 6.74 0.50
C LYS A 251 16.30 8.15 1.07
N GLU A 252 15.15 8.72 0.73
CA GLU A 252 14.58 9.91 1.34
C GLU A 252 13.11 9.59 1.64
N THR A 253 12.77 9.39 2.91
CA THR A 253 11.39 9.13 3.38
C THR A 253 10.85 10.37 4.10
N ASP A 254 9.60 10.69 3.85
CA ASP A 254 8.85 11.56 4.76
C ASP A 254 8.59 10.78 6.06
N GLY A 255 9.32 11.15 7.12
CA GLY A 255 9.17 10.54 8.44
C GLY A 255 7.87 10.91 9.17
N SER A 256 7.03 11.80 8.63
CA SER A 256 5.79 12.26 9.29
C SER A 256 4.73 11.16 9.42
N ALA A 257 4.85 10.10 8.64
CA ALA A 257 4.02 8.90 8.71
C ALA A 257 4.82 7.66 9.15
N ALA A 258 6.02 7.84 9.71
CA ALA A 258 6.79 6.71 10.22
C ALA A 258 6.09 6.04 11.42
N MET A 259 6.47 4.80 11.70
CA MET A 259 5.95 4.05 12.85
C MET A 259 6.16 4.78 14.18
N GLY A 260 5.15 4.71 15.05
CA GLY A 260 5.10 5.41 16.34
C GLY A 260 4.80 6.91 16.24
N THR A 261 4.49 7.42 15.05
CA THR A 261 3.90 8.77 14.91
C THR A 261 2.38 8.71 15.16
N PRO A 262 1.77 9.82 15.64
CA PRO A 262 0.31 9.88 15.77
C PRO A 262 -0.44 9.57 14.47
N LYS A 263 0.10 10.00 13.33
CA LYS A 263 -0.50 9.75 12.01
C LYS A 263 -0.56 8.26 11.69
N ALA A 264 0.56 7.56 11.83
CA ALA A 264 0.62 6.11 11.62
C ALA A 264 -0.33 5.37 12.57
N ASN A 265 -0.36 5.76 13.84
CA ASN A 265 -1.22 5.11 14.83
C ASN A 265 -2.71 5.24 14.51
N VAL A 266 -3.18 6.42 14.09
CA VAL A 266 -4.59 6.60 13.69
C VAL A 266 -4.93 5.74 12.47
N TYR A 267 -4.02 5.65 11.49
CA TYR A 267 -4.20 4.80 10.32
C TYR A 267 -4.30 3.31 10.70
N LEU A 268 -3.40 2.83 11.57
CA LEU A 268 -3.41 1.45 12.04
C LEU A 268 -4.70 1.09 12.79
N VAL A 269 -5.17 1.99 13.65
CA VAL A 269 -6.45 1.82 14.35
C VAL A 269 -7.60 1.72 13.36
N ALA A 270 -7.64 2.59 12.35
CA ALA A 270 -8.67 2.57 11.32
C ALA A 270 -8.68 1.23 10.54
N LEU A 271 -7.49 0.75 10.14
CA LEU A 271 -7.35 -0.56 9.49
C LEU A 271 -7.84 -1.71 10.38
N ALA A 272 -7.42 -1.73 11.64
CA ALA A 272 -7.79 -2.77 12.58
C ALA A 272 -9.30 -2.76 12.90
N GLN A 273 -9.95 -1.60 12.87
CA GLN A 273 -11.41 -1.46 12.99
C GLN A 273 -12.17 -1.98 11.76
N ARG A 274 -11.54 -1.92 10.59
CA ARG A 274 -12.07 -2.47 9.33
C ARG A 274 -11.78 -3.95 9.12
N GLY A 275 -11.28 -4.63 10.15
CA GLY A 275 -11.08 -6.08 10.14
C GLY A 275 -9.79 -6.52 9.46
N LEU A 276 -8.80 -5.64 9.28
CA LEU A 276 -7.49 -6.06 8.81
C LEU A 276 -6.88 -7.05 9.80
N TYR A 277 -6.60 -8.25 9.32
CA TYR A 277 -5.74 -9.19 10.02
C TYR A 277 -4.32 -9.13 9.50
N TYR A 278 -3.37 -9.35 10.39
CA TYR A 278 -1.96 -9.26 10.08
C TYR A 278 -1.29 -10.63 10.08
N ASP A 279 -0.59 -11.00 9.00
CA ASP A 279 0.18 -12.25 9.01
C ASP A 279 1.41 -12.12 9.92
N LEU A 280 1.80 -13.24 10.54
CA LEU A 280 2.87 -13.25 11.52
C LEU A 280 4.25 -12.82 10.94
N PRO A 281 4.66 -13.24 9.74
CA PRO A 281 5.89 -12.74 9.10
C PRO A 281 5.88 -11.22 8.92
N SER A 282 4.79 -10.66 8.43
CA SER A 282 4.67 -9.21 8.30
C SER A 282 4.72 -8.53 9.68
N ALA A 283 4.08 -9.09 10.72
CA ALA A 283 4.15 -8.55 12.08
C ALA A 283 5.60 -8.51 12.57
N GLY A 284 6.37 -9.56 12.30
CA GLY A 284 7.80 -9.64 12.58
C GLY A 284 8.58 -8.51 11.93
N ARG A 285 8.35 -8.24 10.63
CA ARG A 285 8.96 -7.10 9.93
C ARG A 285 8.62 -5.76 10.57
N PHE A 286 7.42 -5.58 11.13
CA PHE A 286 7.11 -4.37 11.90
C PHE A 286 7.85 -4.23 13.18
N LEU A 287 7.82 -5.28 13.97
CA LEU A 287 8.45 -5.29 15.27
C LEU A 287 9.96 -5.07 15.11
N ALA A 288 10.55 -5.61 14.04
CA ALA A 288 11.92 -5.32 13.64
C ALA A 288 12.16 -3.84 13.27
N SER A 289 11.16 -3.12 12.75
CA SER A 289 11.28 -1.70 12.42
C SER A 289 11.12 -0.74 13.63
N CYS A 290 10.61 -1.25 14.76
CA CYS A 290 10.37 -0.45 15.95
C CYS A 290 11.69 0.01 16.58
N LYS A 291 11.73 1.29 16.99
CA LYS A 291 12.88 1.92 17.64
C LYS A 291 12.80 1.86 19.17
N SER A 292 11.66 1.43 19.71
CA SER A 292 11.43 1.28 21.14
C SER A 292 10.40 0.20 21.43
N VAL A 293 10.45 -0.35 22.65
CA VAL A 293 9.45 -1.31 23.14
C VAL A 293 8.05 -0.70 23.21
N ALA A 294 7.95 0.61 23.44
CA ALA A 294 6.66 1.31 23.46
C ALA A 294 5.97 1.25 22.08
N GLN A 295 6.71 1.43 20.99
CA GLN A 295 6.16 1.30 19.64
C GLN A 295 5.68 -0.13 19.35
N ALA A 296 6.43 -1.13 19.80
CA ALA A 296 6.03 -2.54 19.67
C ALA A 296 4.75 -2.83 20.47
N ARG A 297 4.63 -2.31 21.70
CA ARG A 297 3.41 -2.44 22.52
C ARG A 297 2.21 -1.74 21.89
N GLU A 298 2.38 -0.55 21.34
CA GLU A 298 1.31 0.16 20.62
C GLU A 298 0.83 -0.65 19.42
N PHE A 299 1.76 -1.22 18.64
CA PHE A 299 1.42 -2.08 17.51
C PHE A 299 0.63 -3.32 17.95
N LEU A 300 1.10 -4.06 18.97
CA LEU A 300 0.42 -5.25 19.48
C LEU A 300 -0.92 -4.92 20.16
N ALA A 301 -1.10 -3.72 20.71
CA ALA A 301 -2.39 -3.27 21.23
C ALA A 301 -3.42 -3.05 20.11
N ILE A 302 -2.98 -2.65 18.92
CA ILE A 302 -3.84 -2.45 17.75
C ILE A 302 -4.11 -3.79 17.05
N PHE A 303 -3.08 -4.62 16.91
CA PHE A 303 -3.11 -5.96 16.32
C PHE A 303 -2.69 -7.00 17.37
N PRO A 304 -3.60 -7.35 18.30
CA PRO A 304 -3.32 -8.40 19.28
C PRO A 304 -3.28 -9.77 18.58
N PRO A 305 -2.79 -10.83 19.24
CA PRO A 305 -2.64 -12.16 18.65
C PRO A 305 -3.91 -12.69 17.96
N GLU A 306 -5.11 -12.37 18.47
CA GLU A 306 -6.37 -12.81 17.87
C GLU A 306 -6.68 -12.14 16.52
N LYS A 307 -6.01 -11.02 16.22
CA LYS A 307 -6.03 -10.35 14.91
C LYS A 307 -4.86 -10.74 14.03
N MET A 308 -4.06 -11.72 14.42
CA MET A 308 -3.00 -12.25 13.59
C MET A 308 -3.48 -13.47 12.79
N LYS A 309 -3.19 -13.50 11.49
CA LYS A 309 -3.48 -14.63 10.61
C LYS A 309 -2.38 -15.68 10.81
N HIS A 310 -2.70 -16.74 11.55
CA HIS A 310 -1.91 -17.96 11.64
C HIS A 310 -2.84 -19.17 11.83
N GLY A 311 -2.31 -20.38 11.66
CA GLY A 311 -3.03 -21.62 11.99
C GLY A 311 -3.32 -21.74 13.49
N PRO A 312 -3.84 -22.87 13.99
CA PRO A 312 -4.01 -23.11 15.43
C PRO A 312 -2.74 -22.83 16.24
N GLU A 313 -1.58 -23.07 15.62
CA GLU A 313 -0.26 -22.67 16.09
C GLU A 313 0.53 -22.05 14.92
N PRO A 314 1.45 -21.10 15.18
CA PRO A 314 2.39 -20.60 14.18
C PRO A 314 3.19 -21.71 13.52
N SER A 315 3.28 -21.71 12.20
CA SER A 315 4.19 -22.60 11.48
C SER A 315 5.65 -22.27 11.77
N ALA A 316 6.55 -23.21 11.45
CA ALA A 316 7.99 -22.98 11.58
C ALA A 316 8.45 -21.77 10.74
N TYR A 317 7.89 -21.58 9.54
CA TYR A 317 8.24 -20.41 8.73
C TYR A 317 7.80 -19.11 9.40
N GLU A 318 6.57 -19.06 9.91
CA GLU A 318 6.02 -17.88 10.57
C GLU A 318 6.81 -17.51 11.85
N SER A 319 7.06 -18.51 12.71
CA SER A 319 7.87 -18.33 13.93
C SER A 319 9.29 -17.89 13.60
N GLY A 320 9.95 -18.62 12.70
CA GLY A 320 11.34 -18.36 12.35
C GLY A 320 11.53 -17.01 11.66
N SER A 321 10.60 -16.61 10.77
CA SER A 321 10.68 -15.32 10.06
C SER A 321 10.57 -14.17 11.06
N MET A 322 9.61 -14.23 11.97
CA MET A 322 9.42 -13.20 12.99
C MET A 322 10.66 -13.01 13.85
N ILE A 323 11.22 -14.10 14.38
CA ILE A 323 12.39 -14.05 15.25
C ILE A 323 13.60 -13.54 14.45
N VAL A 324 13.83 -14.05 13.25
CA VAL A 324 14.97 -13.66 12.41
C VAL A 324 14.89 -12.20 12.00
N ASP A 325 13.71 -11.67 11.66
CA ASP A 325 13.53 -10.26 11.31
C ASP A 325 13.88 -9.35 12.49
N ILE A 326 13.38 -9.65 13.70
CA ILE A 326 13.67 -8.88 14.91
C ILE A 326 15.17 -9.00 15.26
N ALA A 327 15.74 -10.21 15.24
CA ALA A 327 17.15 -10.46 15.51
C ALA A 327 18.08 -9.79 14.50
N ASN A 328 17.64 -9.60 13.24
CA ASN A 328 18.42 -8.93 12.22
C ASN A 328 18.22 -7.40 12.18
N SER A 329 17.28 -6.87 12.96
CA SER A 329 16.98 -5.44 12.97
C SER A 329 18.22 -4.57 13.16
N ARG A 330 18.27 -3.47 12.43
CA ARG A 330 19.28 -2.40 12.55
C ARG A 330 18.70 -1.10 13.10
N GLN A 331 17.39 -1.07 13.37
CA GLN A 331 16.67 0.13 13.83
C GLN A 331 16.69 0.28 15.35
N ALA A 332 16.96 -0.80 16.07
CA ALA A 332 17.04 -0.88 17.51
C ALA A 332 18.42 -1.44 17.94
N ASP A 333 18.86 -1.05 19.13
CA ASP A 333 20.00 -1.66 19.80
C ASP A 333 19.68 -3.05 20.37
N ASP A 334 20.68 -3.73 20.90
CA ASP A 334 20.58 -5.12 21.38
C ASP A 334 19.57 -5.27 22.54
N GLU A 335 19.52 -4.27 23.45
CA GLU A 335 18.60 -4.25 24.58
C GLU A 335 17.14 -4.11 24.12
N VAL A 336 16.87 -3.15 23.22
CA VAL A 336 15.52 -2.93 22.68
C VAL A 336 15.06 -4.12 21.85
N ARG A 337 15.93 -4.73 21.03
CA ARG A 337 15.58 -5.93 20.25
C ARG A 337 15.23 -7.09 21.15
N SER A 338 16.02 -7.32 22.21
CA SER A 338 15.75 -8.37 23.19
C SER A 338 14.42 -8.11 23.90
N ALA A 339 14.15 -6.88 24.33
CA ALA A 339 12.90 -6.54 25.00
C ALA A 339 11.67 -6.64 24.08
N ILE A 340 11.81 -6.31 22.79
CA ILE A 340 10.74 -6.53 21.80
C ILE A 340 10.50 -8.03 21.60
N MET A 341 11.56 -8.84 21.51
CA MET A 341 11.42 -10.29 21.38
C MET A 341 10.80 -10.93 22.63
N GLU A 342 11.17 -10.47 23.83
CA GLU A 342 10.58 -10.94 25.08
C GLU A 342 9.07 -10.62 25.13
N LEU A 343 8.69 -9.39 24.75
CA LEU A 343 7.29 -9.01 24.58
C LEU A 343 6.55 -9.92 23.60
N VAL A 344 7.15 -10.24 22.46
CA VAL A 344 6.55 -11.14 21.46
C VAL A 344 6.33 -12.54 22.01
N LEU A 345 7.30 -13.11 22.73
CA LEU A 345 7.20 -14.45 23.31
C LEU A 345 6.19 -14.52 24.46
N GLU A 346 5.94 -13.40 25.15
CA GLU A 346 4.93 -13.29 26.20
C GLU A 346 3.51 -13.15 25.65
N GLU A 347 3.33 -12.32 24.62
CA GLU A 347 2.01 -11.98 24.08
C GLU A 347 1.55 -12.96 23.00
N ILE A 348 2.46 -13.50 22.18
CA ILE A 348 2.14 -14.40 21.07
C ILE A 348 2.48 -15.84 21.45
N GLY A 349 1.44 -16.62 21.76
CA GLY A 349 1.59 -18.04 22.09
C GLY A 349 2.03 -18.90 20.90
N GLY A 350 2.78 -19.97 21.18
CA GLY A 350 3.12 -21.01 20.19
C GLY A 350 4.28 -20.67 19.25
N ILE A 351 5.02 -19.59 19.51
CA ILE A 351 6.24 -19.27 18.75
C ILE A 351 7.32 -20.32 19.01
N ASP A 352 7.74 -21.03 17.95
CA ASP A 352 8.87 -21.96 18.02
C ASP A 352 10.20 -21.21 17.87
N VAL A 353 10.93 -21.07 18.98
CA VAL A 353 12.23 -20.38 19.02
C VAL A 353 13.35 -21.09 18.25
N ASN A 354 13.16 -22.36 17.91
CA ASN A 354 14.11 -23.16 17.13
C ASN A 354 13.79 -23.17 15.64
N ALA A 355 12.71 -22.52 15.23
CA ALA A 355 12.28 -22.58 13.84
C ALA A 355 13.30 -21.93 12.90
N THR A 356 13.55 -22.61 11.78
CA THR A 356 14.53 -22.19 10.78
C THR A 356 13.84 -21.63 9.54
N VAL A 357 14.36 -20.53 9.00
CA VAL A 357 13.91 -19.93 7.73
C VAL A 357 15.02 -19.92 6.69
N PRO A 358 14.69 -20.11 5.39
CA PRO A 358 15.66 -20.00 4.32
C PRO A 358 16.13 -18.54 4.19
N SER A 359 17.41 -18.35 3.86
CA SER A 359 17.97 -17.02 3.59
C SER A 359 17.33 -16.32 2.40
N ASN A 360 16.79 -17.10 1.45
CA ASN A 360 16.04 -16.61 0.30
C ASN A 360 14.87 -17.56 0.01
N PRO A 361 13.63 -17.19 0.37
CA PRO A 361 12.44 -18.04 0.17
C PRO A 361 12.23 -18.41 -1.31
N TRP A 362 12.57 -17.51 -2.23
CA TRP A 362 12.36 -17.68 -3.68
C TRP A 362 13.31 -18.69 -4.35
N GLU A 363 14.46 -18.98 -3.72
CA GLU A 363 15.44 -19.95 -4.24
C GLU A 363 15.08 -21.40 -3.90
N TYR A 364 14.20 -21.61 -2.91
CA TYR A 364 13.89 -22.92 -2.35
C TYR A 364 13.20 -23.86 -3.37
N ASP A 365 12.38 -23.31 -4.25
CA ASP A 365 11.57 -24.07 -5.22
C ASP A 365 12.18 -24.13 -6.63
N MET A 366 13.35 -23.52 -6.89
CA MET A 366 13.96 -23.52 -8.22
C MET A 366 14.77 -24.80 -8.49
N PRO A 367 14.42 -25.59 -9.53
CA PRO A 367 15.18 -26.79 -9.88
C PRO A 367 16.64 -26.45 -10.22
N GLY A 368 17.59 -27.05 -9.49
CA GLY A 368 19.02 -26.89 -9.75
C GLY A 368 19.69 -25.70 -9.06
N CYS A 369 18.98 -24.93 -8.23
CA CYS A 369 19.61 -23.91 -7.39
C CYS A 369 20.45 -24.57 -6.27
N PRO A 370 21.59 -23.99 -5.85
CA PRO A 370 22.30 -24.41 -4.65
C PRO A 370 21.35 -24.38 -3.45
N ARG A 371 21.47 -25.33 -2.51
CA ARG A 371 20.68 -25.27 -1.27
C ARG A 371 21.00 -23.95 -0.54
N SER A 372 19.99 -23.12 -0.31
CA SER A 372 20.14 -21.88 0.46
C SER A 372 20.24 -22.20 1.97
N PRO A 373 21.09 -21.48 2.74
CA PRO A 373 21.24 -21.71 4.16
C PRO A 373 19.94 -21.40 4.93
N HIS A 374 19.69 -22.13 6.01
CA HIS A 374 18.51 -22.02 6.86
C HIS A 374 18.88 -21.52 8.25
N PHE A 375 18.51 -20.29 8.58
CA PHE A 375 18.88 -19.66 9.85
C PHE A 375 17.73 -19.73 10.85
N ASN A 376 18.06 -19.88 12.14
CA ASN A 376 17.14 -19.63 13.25
C ASN A 376 17.57 -18.34 13.96
N GLY A 377 16.81 -17.92 14.99
CA GLY A 377 17.13 -16.73 15.77
C GLY A 377 18.54 -16.75 16.39
N LEU A 378 19.01 -17.91 16.87
CA LEU A 378 20.33 -18.06 17.47
C LEU A 378 21.47 -17.83 16.48
N HIS A 379 21.38 -18.38 15.26
CA HIS A 379 22.38 -18.16 14.22
C HIS A 379 22.55 -16.66 13.91
N VAL A 380 21.43 -15.94 13.79
CA VAL A 380 21.43 -14.50 13.48
C VAL A 380 21.94 -13.68 14.66
N ALA A 381 21.48 -13.94 15.88
CA ALA A 381 21.96 -13.22 17.07
C ALA A 381 23.46 -13.44 17.31
N ALA A 382 23.95 -14.67 17.10
CA ALA A 382 25.37 -15.01 17.25
C ALA A 382 26.24 -14.32 16.19
N SER A 383 25.79 -14.29 14.93
CA SER A 383 26.44 -13.53 13.86
C SER A 383 26.57 -12.03 14.17
N ARG A 384 25.75 -11.49 15.06
CA ARG A 384 25.78 -10.08 15.46
C ARG A 384 26.52 -9.82 16.76
N GLY A 385 26.85 -10.86 17.51
CA GLY A 385 27.42 -10.72 18.84
C GLY A 385 26.38 -10.37 19.91
N ASP A 386 25.09 -10.52 19.62
CA ASP A 386 23.99 -10.09 20.51
C ASP A 386 23.74 -11.13 21.61
N ARG A 387 24.55 -11.03 22.66
CA ARG A 387 24.49 -11.95 23.80
C ARG A 387 23.16 -11.90 24.54
N ALA A 388 22.57 -10.71 24.69
CA ALA A 388 21.31 -10.53 25.42
C ALA A 388 20.16 -11.28 24.72
N PHE A 389 20.11 -11.16 23.39
CA PHE A 389 19.11 -11.86 22.58
C PHE A 389 19.31 -13.38 22.64
N ILE A 390 20.55 -13.86 22.63
CA ILE A 390 20.87 -15.29 22.78
C ILE A 390 20.41 -15.81 24.15
N GLU A 391 20.76 -15.11 25.23
CA GLU A 391 20.37 -15.51 26.59
C GLU A 391 18.84 -15.56 26.73
N LEU A 392 18.12 -14.61 26.12
CA LEU A 392 16.66 -14.65 26.01
C LEU A 392 16.18 -15.90 25.28
N LEU A 393 16.66 -16.18 24.07
CA LEU A 393 16.22 -17.34 23.31
C LEU A 393 16.47 -18.66 24.06
N ILE A 394 17.62 -18.80 24.73
CA ILE A 394 17.96 -19.98 25.56
C ILE A 394 16.99 -20.13 26.73
N ARG A 395 16.62 -19.04 27.42
CA ARG A 395 15.60 -19.07 28.49
C ARG A 395 14.27 -19.63 28.00
N HIS A 396 13.95 -19.42 26.72
CA HIS A 396 12.73 -19.93 26.08
C HIS A 396 12.92 -21.27 25.35
N GLY A 397 14.03 -21.97 25.58
CA GLY A 397 14.24 -23.34 25.08
C GLY A 397 14.92 -23.45 23.72
N ALA A 398 15.66 -22.41 23.31
CA ALA A 398 16.46 -22.48 22.09
C ALA A 398 17.66 -23.43 22.24
N ARG A 399 17.91 -24.22 21.19
CA ARG A 399 18.94 -25.26 21.14
C ARG A 399 20.24 -24.71 20.54
N VAL A 400 21.22 -24.53 21.41
CA VAL A 400 22.57 -24.04 21.07
C VAL A 400 23.35 -24.94 20.09
N GLU A 401 22.96 -26.21 20.00
CA GLU A 401 23.60 -27.23 19.14
C GLU A 401 23.03 -27.34 17.73
N GLU A 402 21.99 -26.57 17.41
CA GLU A 402 21.42 -26.60 16.07
C GLU A 402 22.45 -26.16 15.04
N LYS A 403 22.56 -26.96 13.98
CA LYS A 403 23.50 -26.72 12.88
C LYS A 403 22.73 -26.23 11.68
N GLU A 404 23.19 -25.14 11.10
CA GLU A 404 22.74 -24.68 9.80
C GLU A 404 23.06 -25.76 8.76
N ARG A 405 22.06 -26.13 7.96
CA ARG A 405 22.08 -27.30 7.08
C ARG A 405 23.14 -27.26 5.98
N VAL A 406 23.51 -26.07 5.49
CA VAL A 406 24.41 -25.90 4.33
C VAL A 406 25.86 -25.72 4.77
N THR A 407 26.09 -24.87 5.76
CA THR A 407 27.40 -24.50 6.29
C THR A 407 27.86 -25.47 7.38
N GLY A 408 26.94 -26.17 8.05
CA GLY A 408 27.22 -27.05 9.18
C GLY A 408 27.61 -26.30 10.47
N LEU A 409 27.52 -24.97 10.47
CA LEU A 409 27.89 -24.14 11.61
C LEU A 409 26.76 -24.12 12.65
N THR A 410 27.14 -24.18 13.92
CA THR A 410 26.26 -23.83 15.05
C THR A 410 26.27 -22.32 15.30
N ALA A 411 25.48 -21.85 16.26
CA ALA A 411 25.53 -20.45 16.73
C ALA A 411 26.97 -20.02 17.10
N ALA A 412 27.73 -20.87 17.80
CA ALA A 412 29.14 -20.59 18.12
C ALA A 412 30.00 -20.42 16.86
N GLY A 413 29.77 -21.25 15.83
CA GLY A 413 30.45 -21.15 14.55
C GLY A 413 30.18 -19.83 13.83
N PHE A 414 28.93 -19.33 13.86
CA PHE A 414 28.58 -18.01 13.32
C PHE A 414 29.23 -16.88 14.11
N ALA A 415 29.18 -16.92 15.44
CA ALA A 415 29.86 -15.93 16.28
C ALA A 415 31.37 -15.88 15.99
N MET A 416 32.02 -17.04 15.86
CA MET A 416 33.44 -17.12 15.54
C MET A 416 33.76 -16.54 14.16
N LYS A 417 32.95 -16.89 13.15
CA LYS A 417 33.11 -16.41 11.77
C LYS A 417 33.04 -14.89 11.68
N GLU A 418 32.14 -14.27 12.44
CA GLU A 418 31.96 -12.81 12.47
C GLU A 418 32.88 -12.10 13.49
N GLY A 419 33.78 -12.84 14.15
CA GLY A 419 34.82 -12.29 15.03
C GLY A 419 34.44 -12.14 16.50
N HIS A 420 33.24 -12.56 16.90
CA HIS A 420 32.75 -12.54 18.28
C HIS A 420 33.32 -13.72 19.10
N THR A 421 34.65 -13.73 19.24
CA THR A 421 35.42 -14.88 19.78
C THR A 421 35.04 -15.23 21.23
N GLU A 422 34.81 -14.23 22.09
CA GLU A 422 34.40 -14.47 23.49
C GLU A 422 33.00 -15.07 23.58
N LEU A 423 32.08 -14.60 22.74
CA LEU A 423 30.72 -15.14 22.67
C LEU A 423 30.73 -16.58 22.13
N ALA A 424 31.53 -16.87 21.10
CA ALA A 424 31.68 -18.21 20.56
C ALA A 424 32.16 -19.22 21.63
N ARG A 425 33.19 -18.87 22.40
CA ARG A 425 33.67 -19.73 23.50
C ARG A 425 32.62 -19.92 24.59
N TRP A 426 31.86 -18.87 24.91
CA TRP A 426 30.77 -18.99 25.87
C TRP A 426 29.68 -19.94 25.37
N LEU A 427 29.28 -19.84 24.09
CA LEU A 427 28.32 -20.76 23.45
C LEU A 427 28.83 -22.21 23.43
N GLU A 428 30.10 -22.44 23.08
CA GLU A 428 30.74 -23.77 23.13
C GLU A 428 30.74 -24.35 24.56
N GLY A 429 30.94 -23.52 25.58
CA GLY A 429 30.90 -23.98 26.97
C GLY A 429 29.50 -24.41 27.44
N LEU A 430 28.43 -23.86 26.86
CA LEU A 430 27.05 -24.26 27.18
C LEU A 430 26.73 -25.67 26.66
N ASN A 431 27.26 -26.01 25.49
CA ASN A 431 27.13 -27.30 24.83
C ASN A 431 27.76 -28.45 25.62
N GLU A 432 28.90 -28.20 26.26
CA GLU A 432 29.60 -29.19 27.09
C GLU A 432 28.91 -29.45 28.45
N SER A 433 27.96 -28.59 28.83
CA SER A 433 27.30 -28.58 30.14
C SER A 433 25.88 -29.18 30.15
N SER A 434 25.32 -29.47 28.97
CA SER A 434 23.99 -30.08 28.74
C SER A 434 24.10 -31.56 28.39
#